data_AF-A0A162R1X4-F1
#
_entry.id   AF-A0A162R1X4-F1
#
_cell.length_a   1.000
_cell.length_b   1.000
_cell.length_c   1.000
_cell.angle_alpha   90.00
_cell.angle_beta   90.00
_cell.angle_gamma   90.00
#
_symmetry.space_group_name_H-M   'P 1'
#
loop_
_entity.id
_entity.type
_entity.pdbx_description
1 polymer ?
#
loop_
_entity_poly.entity_id
_entity_poly.type
_entity_poly.pdbx_seq_one_letter_code
_entity_poly.pdbx_strand_id
1 'polypeptide(L)'
;MSFFDNILWNKIFKKDSLVDSSSSYTKEESQTKKFIIGKDETLYNGVAFFHELIKDNLDNLVIVCIGTDKWIFDSLAPFVGSILESRGFDFPIYGTIESPIHAINLEDSLTKIKNNHPDGFFIAIDACYGHEESQFEIHLRDYPVHPGAGTNKHLPDVGNVSIVGIIAVSDDDIKLHEIRLRDVICVANKIVDILMNSVESYKSIYLHKDDMLSFMNHSDRDCLK
;
A
#
# COMPACT_ATOMS: atom_id res chain seq x y z
N MET A 1 23.33 -0.77 15.13
CA MET A 1 22.47 -1.97 15.26
C MET A 1 22.02 -2.06 16.69
N SER A 2 20.92 -1.38 16.99
CA SER A 2 20.37 -1.25 18.34
C SER A 2 19.59 -2.53 18.70
N PHE A 3 19.50 -2.83 19.99
CA PHE A 3 18.73 -3.97 20.53
C PHE A 3 17.26 -3.97 20.09
N PHE A 4 16.69 -2.81 19.75
CA PHE A 4 15.33 -2.65 19.24
C PHE A 4 15.19 -2.98 17.76
N ASP A 5 16.24 -2.75 16.95
CA ASP A 5 16.26 -3.18 15.54
C ASP A 5 15.99 -4.68 15.50
N ASN A 6 16.61 -5.44 16.40
CA ASN A 6 16.49 -6.89 16.49
C ASN A 6 15.10 -7.36 16.95
N ILE A 7 14.44 -6.66 17.87
CA ILE A 7 13.08 -7.01 18.33
C ILE A 7 12.05 -6.71 17.24
N LEU A 8 12.15 -5.54 16.61
CA LEU A 8 11.26 -5.15 15.51
C LEU A 8 11.51 -6.05 14.29
N TRP A 9 12.77 -6.35 13.97
CA TRP A 9 13.14 -7.35 12.94
C TRP A 9 12.52 -8.71 13.24
N ASN A 10 12.70 -9.23 14.46
CA ASN A 10 12.17 -10.54 14.83
C ASN A 10 10.63 -10.54 14.89
N LYS A 11 9.98 -9.40 15.16
CA LYS A 11 8.51 -9.30 15.18
C LYS A 11 7.90 -9.14 13.79
N ILE A 12 8.55 -8.40 12.90
CA ILE A 12 8.10 -8.14 11.52
C ILE A 12 8.44 -9.30 10.58
N PHE A 13 9.60 -9.95 10.73
CA PHE A 13 10.11 -10.94 9.77
C PHE A 13 10.17 -12.39 10.28
N LYS A 14 9.63 -12.71 11.47
CA LYS A 14 9.73 -14.07 12.06
C LYS A 14 8.40 -14.70 12.47
N LYS A 15 7.25 -14.18 12.03
CA LYS A 15 5.91 -14.74 12.36
C LYS A 15 5.47 -15.88 11.42
N ASP A 16 6.41 -16.60 10.82
CA ASP A 16 6.17 -17.83 10.03
C ASP A 16 6.86 -19.06 10.67
N SER A 17 6.67 -19.27 11.96
CA SER A 17 7.08 -20.53 12.61
C SER A 17 6.02 -21.06 13.57
N LEU A 18 4.88 -21.45 13.01
CA LEU A 18 4.06 -22.53 13.56
C LEU A 18 3.67 -23.45 12.39
N VAL A 19 4.63 -24.27 11.95
CA VAL A 19 4.36 -25.47 11.16
C VAL A 19 4.65 -26.66 12.04
N ASP A 20 3.61 -27.48 12.25
CA ASP A 20 3.67 -28.77 12.91
C ASP A 20 4.78 -29.65 12.34
N SER A 21 5.42 -30.38 13.23
CA SER A 21 6.56 -31.25 12.96
C SER A 21 6.22 -32.40 12.01
N SER A 22 6.76 -32.38 10.78
CA SER A 22 7.39 -33.56 10.17
C SER A 22 8.14 -33.21 8.87
N SER A 23 9.47 -33.36 8.95
CA SER A 23 10.49 -33.50 7.89
C SER A 23 10.11 -33.30 6.41
N SER A 24 10.69 -32.27 5.78
CA SER A 24 11.77 -32.45 4.78
C SER A 24 12.24 -31.07 4.27
N TYR A 25 13.51 -30.73 4.53
CA TYR A 25 14.16 -29.56 3.95
C TYR A 25 14.40 -29.80 2.45
N THR A 26 13.82 -28.96 1.60
CA THR A 26 14.29 -28.71 0.23
C THR A 26 14.50 -27.20 0.05
N LYS A 27 15.54 -26.84 -0.72
CA LYS A 27 16.06 -25.47 -0.89
C LYS A 27 15.20 -24.62 -1.84
N GLU A 28 15.17 -23.32 -1.51
CA GLU A 28 15.03 -22.13 -2.39
C GLU A 28 13.71 -21.87 -3.13
N GLU A 29 12.85 -21.08 -2.51
CA GLU A 29 11.97 -20.09 -3.17
C GLU A 29 12.13 -18.75 -2.43
N SER A 30 12.30 -17.65 -3.17
CA SER A 30 12.36 -16.29 -2.63
C SER A 30 11.03 -15.96 -1.95
N GLN A 31 10.96 -16.06 -0.62
CA GLN A 31 9.73 -15.84 0.13
C GLN A 31 9.31 -14.36 0.02
N THR A 32 8.23 -14.09 -0.71
CA THR A 32 7.64 -12.75 -0.87
C THR A 32 7.24 -12.18 0.48
N LYS A 33 7.67 -10.96 0.79
CA LYS A 33 7.35 -10.25 2.03
C LYS A 33 6.02 -9.51 1.91
N LYS A 34 5.15 -9.73 2.89
CA LYS A 34 3.87 -9.04 3.03
C LYS A 34 3.67 -8.61 4.48
N PHE A 35 3.17 -7.40 4.67
CA PHE A 35 2.72 -6.88 5.96
C PHE A 35 1.27 -6.38 5.85
N ILE A 36 0.44 -6.72 6.83
CA ILE A 36 -0.99 -6.37 6.83
C ILE A 36 -1.25 -5.41 7.99
N ILE A 37 -1.78 -4.24 7.67
CA ILE A 37 -2.30 -3.30 8.65
C ILE A 37 -3.82 -3.54 8.75
N GLY A 38 -4.19 -4.31 9.78
CA GLY A 38 -5.59 -4.54 10.16
C GLY A 38 -6.00 -3.74 11.40
N LYS A 39 -7.11 -4.12 12.05
CA LYS A 39 -7.67 -3.40 13.21
C LYS A 39 -6.73 -3.28 14.40
N ASP A 40 -5.94 -4.31 14.66
CA ASP A 40 -5.07 -4.39 15.85
C ASP A 40 -3.60 -4.01 15.56
N GLU A 41 -3.29 -3.63 14.32
CA GLU A 41 -1.92 -3.33 13.89
C GLU A 41 -1.68 -1.83 13.81
N THR A 42 -0.51 -1.39 14.25
CA THR A 42 -0.19 0.03 14.27
C THR A 42 0.30 0.51 12.91
N LEU A 43 -0.16 1.69 12.49
CA LEU A 43 0.30 2.38 11.29
C LEU A 43 1.83 2.53 11.27
N TYR A 44 2.45 2.71 12.45
CA TYR A 44 3.90 2.78 12.63
C TYR A 44 4.66 1.54 12.14
N ASN A 45 4.17 0.34 12.47
CA ASN A 45 4.83 -0.89 12.01
C ASN A 45 4.73 -1.02 10.48
N GLY A 46 3.61 -0.56 9.91
CA GLY A 46 3.45 -0.43 8.47
C GLY A 46 4.46 0.53 7.84
N VAL A 47 4.62 1.73 8.40
CA VAL A 47 5.62 2.73 7.97
C VAL A 47 7.03 2.14 8.01
N ALA A 48 7.40 1.48 9.11
CA ALA A 48 8.73 0.89 9.28
C ALA A 48 8.99 -0.24 8.27
N PHE A 49 8.01 -1.12 8.07
CA PHE A 49 8.08 -2.17 7.07
C PHE A 49 8.24 -1.58 5.66
N PHE A 50 7.39 -0.61 5.30
CA PHE A 50 7.40 -0.06 3.95
C PHE A 50 8.66 0.77 3.67
N HIS A 51 9.17 1.51 4.67
CA HIS A 51 10.46 2.18 4.58
C HIS A 51 11.59 1.18 4.24
N GLU A 52 11.63 0.02 4.92
CA GLU A 52 12.63 -1.02 4.64
C GLU A 52 12.57 -1.52 3.19
N LEU A 53 11.38 -1.53 2.56
CA LEU A 53 11.22 -1.93 1.16
C LEU A 53 11.73 -0.87 0.16
N ILE A 54 11.68 0.41 0.51
CA ILE A 54 11.94 1.51 -0.43
C ILE A 54 13.23 2.28 -0.18
N LYS A 55 13.85 2.14 1.00
CA LYS A 55 14.98 2.97 1.46
C LYS A 55 16.18 2.99 0.50
N ASP A 56 16.42 1.90 -0.22
CA ASP A 56 17.57 1.76 -1.13
C ASP A 56 17.27 2.35 -2.53
N ASN A 57 16.04 2.82 -2.77
CA ASN A 57 15.56 3.31 -4.06
C ASN A 57 14.82 4.66 -3.94
N LEU A 58 15.14 5.45 -2.90
CA LEU A 58 14.48 6.75 -2.68
C LEU A 58 14.71 7.73 -3.83
N ASP A 59 15.89 7.71 -4.46
CA ASP A 59 16.27 8.68 -5.51
C ASP A 59 15.51 8.50 -6.84
N ASN A 60 14.83 7.36 -7.02
CA ASN A 60 14.17 6.98 -8.27
C ASN A 60 12.73 6.50 -8.06
N LEU A 61 12.08 6.84 -6.93
CA LEU A 61 10.70 6.44 -6.67
C LEU A 61 9.71 7.05 -7.66
N VAL A 62 8.74 6.24 -8.10
CA VAL A 62 7.61 6.65 -8.93
C VAL A 62 6.33 6.01 -8.40
N ILE A 63 5.30 6.81 -8.13
CA ILE A 63 4.01 6.32 -7.63
C ILE A 63 3.06 6.09 -8.80
N VAL A 64 2.44 4.90 -8.85
CA VAL A 64 1.41 4.56 -9.83
C VAL A 64 0.16 4.08 -9.12
N CYS A 65 -0.85 4.93 -9.09
CA CYS A 65 -2.16 4.67 -8.52
C CYS A 65 -3.10 4.11 -9.59
N ILE A 66 -3.67 2.93 -9.33
CA ILE A 66 -4.51 2.19 -10.27
C ILE A 66 -5.94 2.15 -9.74
N GLY A 67 -6.88 2.63 -10.55
CA GLY A 67 -8.30 2.65 -10.26
C GLY A 67 -9.03 3.78 -11.00
N THR A 68 -10.31 3.98 -10.68
CA THR A 68 -11.12 5.08 -11.22
C THR A 68 -12.12 5.60 -10.21
N ASP A 69 -12.42 6.89 -10.31
CA ASP A 69 -13.49 7.59 -9.62
C ASP A 69 -14.92 7.13 -10.02
N LYS A 70 -15.06 6.36 -11.10
CA LYS A 70 -16.37 5.86 -11.58
C LYS A 70 -17.02 4.84 -10.66
N TRP A 71 -16.23 4.16 -9.83
CA TRP A 71 -16.70 3.17 -8.86
C TRP A 71 -16.10 3.47 -7.49
N ILE A 72 -16.93 3.55 -6.45
CA ILE A 72 -16.48 3.96 -5.11
C ILE A 72 -15.33 3.07 -4.61
N PHE A 73 -15.43 1.76 -4.78
CA PHE A 73 -14.39 0.83 -4.34
C PHE A 73 -13.05 1.02 -5.08
N ASP A 74 -13.12 1.34 -6.37
CA ASP A 74 -11.98 1.50 -7.28
C ASP A 74 -11.37 2.92 -7.20
N SER A 75 -12.00 3.81 -6.43
CA SER A 75 -11.54 5.20 -6.29
C SER A 75 -10.41 5.38 -5.28
N LEU A 76 -10.08 4.35 -4.49
CA LEU A 76 -9.07 4.43 -3.43
C LEU A 76 -7.73 4.97 -3.93
N ALA A 77 -7.13 4.34 -4.94
CA ALA A 77 -5.80 4.73 -5.39
C ALA A 77 -5.80 6.11 -6.08
N PRO A 78 -6.77 6.46 -6.96
CA PRO A 78 -6.91 7.84 -7.43
C PRO A 78 -6.99 8.88 -6.31
N PHE A 79 -7.72 8.60 -5.22
CA PHE A 79 -7.72 9.48 -4.04
C PHE A 79 -6.35 9.59 -3.39
N VAL A 80 -5.63 8.47 -3.22
CA VAL A 80 -4.26 8.50 -2.70
C VAL A 80 -3.38 9.41 -3.56
N GLY A 81 -3.43 9.25 -4.89
CA GLY A 81 -2.69 10.09 -5.83
C GLY A 81 -3.01 11.58 -5.69
N SER A 82 -4.29 11.95 -5.74
CA SER A 82 -4.71 13.35 -5.60
C SER A 82 -4.34 13.94 -4.22
N ILE A 83 -4.42 13.16 -3.14
CA ILE A 83 -4.04 13.64 -1.81
C ILE A 83 -2.52 13.85 -1.72
N LEU A 84 -1.70 12.93 -2.25
CA LEU A 84 -0.24 13.10 -2.29
C LEU A 84 0.17 14.35 -3.07
N GLU A 85 -0.43 14.58 -4.24
CA GLU A 85 -0.20 15.80 -5.03
C GLU A 85 -0.59 17.05 -4.22
N SER A 86 -1.77 17.03 -3.57
CA SER A 86 -2.24 18.17 -2.78
C SER A 86 -1.37 18.48 -1.55
N ARG A 87 -0.72 17.45 -0.99
CA ARG A 87 0.20 17.57 0.16
C ARG A 87 1.65 17.88 -0.27
N GLY A 88 1.92 18.01 -1.56
CA GLY A 88 3.23 18.37 -2.09
C GLY A 88 4.27 17.25 -1.94
N PHE A 89 3.86 15.99 -2.14
CA PHE A 89 4.79 14.86 -2.12
C PHE A 89 5.83 14.98 -3.25
N ASP A 90 7.11 14.83 -2.91
CA ASP A 90 8.25 15.21 -3.78
C ASP A 90 8.49 14.26 -4.99
N PHE A 91 7.72 13.19 -5.12
CA PHE A 91 7.94 12.14 -6.12
C PHE A 91 6.92 12.21 -7.26
N PRO A 92 7.28 11.77 -8.48
CA PRO A 92 6.34 11.65 -9.58
C PRO A 92 5.14 10.75 -9.20
N ILE A 93 3.93 11.29 -9.37
CA ILE A 93 2.67 10.60 -9.12
C ILE A 93 1.92 10.45 -10.44
N TYR A 94 1.40 9.26 -10.69
CA TYR A 94 0.54 8.95 -11.81
C TYR A 94 -0.72 8.25 -11.31
N GLY A 95 -1.87 8.62 -11.86
CA GLY A 95 -3.16 8.13 -11.38
C GLY A 95 -3.71 9.02 -10.27
N THR A 96 -4.49 10.01 -10.66
CA THR A 96 -5.23 10.89 -9.75
C THR A 96 -6.70 10.84 -10.09
N ILE A 97 -7.55 11.48 -9.28
CA ILE A 97 -8.96 11.68 -9.64
C ILE A 97 -9.08 12.45 -10.96
N GLU A 98 -8.23 13.46 -11.17
CA GLU A 98 -8.19 14.28 -12.37
C GLU A 98 -7.65 13.53 -13.60
N SER A 99 -6.80 12.53 -13.39
CA SER A 99 -6.16 11.75 -14.45
C SER A 99 -6.01 10.27 -14.03
N PRO A 100 -7.12 9.50 -14.01
CA PRO A 100 -7.13 8.14 -13.50
C PRO A 100 -6.42 7.16 -14.45
N ILE A 101 -5.78 6.16 -13.86
CA ILE A 101 -5.18 5.02 -14.58
C ILE A 101 -5.97 3.77 -14.19
N HIS A 102 -6.66 3.17 -15.13
CA HIS A 102 -7.53 2.01 -14.93
C HIS A 102 -7.28 0.97 -16.02
N ALA A 103 -7.90 -0.21 -15.90
CA ALA A 103 -7.71 -1.34 -16.82
C ALA A 103 -7.73 -1.00 -18.34
N ILE A 104 -8.50 0.00 -18.77
CA ILE A 104 -8.62 0.35 -20.20
C ILE A 104 -7.40 1.12 -20.73
N ASN A 105 -6.77 1.98 -19.94
CA ASN A 105 -5.65 2.83 -20.37
C ASN A 105 -4.31 2.45 -19.69
N LEU A 106 -4.30 1.39 -18.89
CA LEU A 106 -3.15 1.00 -18.07
C LEU A 106 -1.89 0.75 -18.91
N GLU A 107 -1.99 -0.06 -19.96
CA GLU A 107 -0.85 -0.43 -20.80
C GLU A 107 -0.20 0.81 -21.43
N ASP A 108 -0.98 1.64 -22.13
CA ASP A 108 -0.51 2.89 -22.73
C ASP A 108 0.09 3.86 -21.70
N SER A 109 -0.50 3.91 -20.50
CA SER A 109 -0.03 4.78 -19.43
C SER A 109 1.31 4.30 -18.90
N LEU A 110 1.46 2.99 -18.65
CA LEU A 110 2.71 2.39 -18.19
C LEU A 110 3.83 2.51 -19.22
N THR A 111 3.54 2.37 -20.51
CA THR A 111 4.55 2.61 -21.55
C THR A 111 5.09 4.04 -21.46
N LYS A 112 4.23 5.05 -21.30
CA LYS A 112 4.66 6.45 -21.17
C LYS A 112 5.43 6.68 -19.87
N ILE A 113 4.94 6.15 -18.76
CA ILE A 113 5.56 6.29 -17.43
C ILE A 113 6.96 5.67 -17.43
N LYS A 114 7.13 4.45 -17.94
CA LYS A 114 8.43 3.77 -18.04
C LYS A 114 9.39 4.49 -19.00
N ASN A 115 8.89 5.09 -20.07
CA ASN A 115 9.73 5.91 -20.95
C ASN A 115 10.21 7.20 -20.28
N ASN A 116 9.39 7.79 -19.39
CA ASN A 116 9.77 8.98 -18.63
C ASN A 116 10.72 8.66 -17.46
N HIS A 117 10.60 7.45 -16.90
CA HIS A 117 11.35 6.98 -15.73
C HIS A 117 11.99 5.62 -16.02
N PRO A 118 13.01 5.56 -16.91
CA PRO A 118 13.60 4.28 -17.35
C PRO A 118 14.23 3.49 -16.21
N ASP A 119 14.78 4.18 -15.20
CA ASP A 119 15.39 3.60 -14.01
C ASP A 119 14.47 3.71 -12.77
N GLY A 120 13.17 3.92 -12.99
CA GLY A 120 12.20 4.14 -11.91
C GLY A 120 12.01 2.92 -11.01
N PHE A 121 11.93 3.16 -9.71
CA PHE A 121 11.45 2.19 -8.73
C PHE A 121 9.98 2.47 -8.44
N PHE A 122 9.12 1.62 -8.97
CA PHE A 122 7.69 1.85 -9.02
C PHE A 122 7.00 1.35 -7.74
N ILE A 123 6.18 2.19 -7.12
CA ILE A 123 5.26 1.81 -6.07
C ILE A 123 3.86 1.78 -6.68
N ALA A 124 3.25 0.61 -6.74
CA ALA A 124 1.88 0.47 -7.21
C ALA A 124 0.88 0.59 -6.05
N ILE A 125 -0.20 1.33 -6.27
CA ILE A 125 -1.30 1.48 -5.32
C ILE A 125 -2.58 1.02 -5.99
N ASP A 126 -3.31 0.12 -5.35
CA ASP A 126 -4.51 -0.50 -5.93
C ASP A 126 -5.54 -0.80 -4.84
N ALA A 127 -6.77 -1.07 -5.24
CA ALA A 127 -7.82 -1.60 -4.37
C ALA A 127 -8.29 -2.95 -4.91
N CYS A 128 -8.60 -3.88 -4.00
CA CYS A 128 -9.17 -5.14 -4.41
C CYS A 128 -10.27 -5.64 -3.48
N TYR A 129 -10.88 -6.74 -3.93
CA TYR A 129 -11.84 -7.53 -3.18
C TYR A 129 -11.10 -8.44 -2.20
N GLY A 130 -11.68 -8.64 -1.03
CA GLY A 130 -11.21 -9.60 -0.05
C GLY A 130 -12.33 -10.32 0.66
N HIS A 131 -11.97 -10.97 1.76
CA HIS A 131 -12.92 -11.58 2.68
C HIS A 131 -13.43 -10.54 3.67
N GLU A 132 -14.61 -10.80 4.26
CA GLU A 132 -15.26 -9.89 5.22
C GLU A 132 -14.35 -9.52 6.40
N GLU A 133 -13.54 -10.46 6.87
CA GLU A 133 -12.57 -10.27 7.96
C GLU A 133 -11.45 -9.28 7.61
N SER A 134 -11.14 -9.15 6.31
CA SER A 134 -10.07 -8.30 5.80
C SER A 134 -10.55 -6.93 5.32
N GLN A 135 -11.84 -6.60 5.49
CA GLN A 135 -12.36 -5.31 5.02
C GLN A 135 -11.59 -4.14 5.66
N PHE A 136 -11.15 -3.22 4.82
CA PHE A 136 -10.33 -2.05 5.13
C PHE A 136 -8.92 -2.33 5.62
N GLU A 137 -8.41 -3.55 5.46
CA GLU A 137 -6.99 -3.82 5.63
C GLU A 137 -6.16 -3.13 4.54
N ILE A 138 -4.93 -2.76 4.90
CA ILE A 138 -3.92 -2.28 3.95
C ILE A 138 -2.80 -3.31 3.89
N HIS A 139 -2.52 -3.82 2.69
CA HIS A 139 -1.51 -4.83 2.44
C HIS A 139 -0.28 -4.15 1.81
N LEU A 140 0.84 -4.20 2.51
CA LEU A 140 2.14 -3.70 2.06
C LEU A 140 2.97 -4.88 1.56
N ARG A 141 3.52 -4.82 0.34
CA ARG A 141 4.03 -6.01 -0.36
C ARG A 141 5.31 -5.68 -1.12
N ASP A 142 6.26 -6.61 -1.16
CA ASP A 142 7.51 -6.51 -1.92
C ASP A 142 7.40 -7.03 -3.36
N TYR A 143 6.18 -7.07 -3.89
CA TYR A 143 5.86 -7.60 -5.20
C TYR A 143 4.77 -6.75 -5.89
N PRO A 144 4.65 -6.84 -7.23
CA PRO A 144 3.71 -6.04 -8.01
C PRO A 144 2.23 -6.28 -7.66
N VAL A 145 1.38 -5.36 -8.10
CA VAL A 145 -0.04 -5.66 -8.31
C VAL A 145 -0.23 -6.37 -9.65
N HIS A 146 -1.30 -7.16 -9.72
CA HIS A 146 -1.74 -7.87 -10.93
C HIS A 146 -3.14 -7.37 -11.32
N PRO A 147 -3.26 -6.19 -11.94
CA PRO A 147 -4.55 -5.59 -12.23
C PRO A 147 -5.40 -6.49 -13.12
N GLY A 148 -6.72 -6.51 -12.91
CA GLY A 148 -7.64 -7.21 -13.80
C GLY A 148 -7.68 -8.74 -13.64
N ALA A 149 -7.05 -9.32 -12.61
CA ALA A 149 -7.13 -10.75 -12.30
C ALA A 149 -8.57 -11.28 -12.18
N GLY A 150 -9.54 -10.44 -11.76
CA GLY A 150 -10.97 -10.78 -11.71
C GLY A 150 -11.75 -10.55 -13.03
N THR A 151 -11.11 -10.05 -14.08
CA THR A 151 -11.80 -9.58 -15.32
C THR A 151 -11.38 -10.33 -16.60
N ASN A 152 -10.63 -11.43 -16.49
CA ASN A 152 -10.08 -12.20 -17.63
C ASN A 152 -9.28 -11.37 -18.65
N LYS A 153 -8.76 -10.20 -18.24
CA LYS A 153 -7.87 -9.37 -19.06
C LYS A 153 -6.42 -9.68 -18.71
N HIS A 154 -5.58 -9.80 -19.73
CA HIS A 154 -4.12 -9.86 -19.53
C HIS A 154 -3.58 -8.44 -19.45
N LEU A 155 -3.47 -7.92 -18.22
CA LEU A 155 -2.87 -6.62 -17.96
C LEU A 155 -1.43 -6.80 -17.45
N PRO A 156 -0.53 -5.83 -17.74
CA PRO A 156 0.83 -5.88 -17.23
C PRO A 156 0.88 -5.69 -15.72
N ASP A 157 1.82 -6.38 -15.09
CA ASP A 157 2.18 -6.18 -13.68
C ASP A 157 2.70 -4.76 -13.44
N VAL A 158 2.37 -4.21 -12.27
CA VAL A 158 2.74 -2.83 -11.90
C VAL A 158 3.40 -2.80 -10.54
N GLY A 159 4.51 -2.06 -10.46
CA GLY A 159 5.26 -1.85 -9.22
C GLY A 159 6.41 -2.83 -9.01
N ASN A 160 7.47 -2.36 -8.39
CA ASN A 160 8.47 -3.19 -7.71
C ASN A 160 7.95 -3.62 -6.33
N VAL A 161 7.21 -2.72 -5.68
CA VAL A 161 6.48 -2.94 -4.43
C VAL A 161 5.05 -2.45 -4.59
N SER A 162 4.15 -2.88 -3.71
CA SER A 162 2.76 -2.43 -3.78
C SER A 162 2.11 -2.18 -2.42
N ILE A 163 1.13 -1.29 -2.44
CA ILE A 163 0.19 -1.02 -1.35
C ILE A 163 -1.21 -1.30 -1.88
N VAL A 164 -1.92 -2.26 -1.28
CA VAL A 164 -3.27 -2.65 -1.71
C VAL A 164 -4.26 -2.47 -0.57
N GLY A 165 -5.34 -1.73 -0.80
CA GLY A 165 -6.45 -1.63 0.14
C GLY A 165 -7.54 -2.66 -0.17
N ILE A 166 -8.01 -3.36 0.86
CA ILE A 166 -9.16 -4.27 0.75
C ILE A 166 -10.44 -3.46 0.98
N ILE A 167 -11.15 -3.08 -0.08
CA ILE A 167 -12.29 -2.15 0.04
C ILE A 167 -13.63 -2.87 -0.07
N ALA A 168 -13.74 -3.79 -1.03
CA ALA A 168 -14.93 -4.58 -1.26
C ALA A 168 -14.78 -5.99 -0.66
N VAL A 169 -15.90 -6.57 -0.21
CA VAL A 169 -15.93 -7.93 0.32
C VAL A 169 -17.04 -8.72 -0.37
N SER A 170 -16.69 -9.91 -0.85
CA SER A 170 -17.43 -10.74 -1.82
C SER A 170 -17.66 -10.11 -3.19
N ASP A 171 -17.70 -10.95 -4.23
CA ASP A 171 -18.04 -10.55 -5.61
C ASP A 171 -19.55 -10.31 -5.80
N ASP A 172 -20.31 -10.16 -4.71
CA ASP A 172 -21.74 -9.89 -4.78
C ASP A 172 -21.98 -8.39 -5.01
N ASP A 173 -22.56 -8.05 -6.16
CA ASP A 173 -22.91 -6.66 -6.55
C ASP A 173 -23.70 -5.90 -5.46
N ILE A 174 -24.43 -6.61 -4.60
CA ILE A 174 -25.21 -6.02 -3.51
C ILE A 174 -24.28 -5.38 -2.45
N LYS A 175 -23.16 -6.03 -2.10
CA LYS A 175 -22.25 -5.54 -1.07
C LYS A 175 -21.39 -4.36 -1.54
N LEU A 176 -21.19 -4.21 -2.85
CA LEU A 176 -20.53 -3.02 -3.42
C LEU A 176 -21.27 -1.71 -3.08
N HIS A 177 -22.60 -1.77 -2.96
CA HIS A 177 -23.42 -0.60 -2.64
C HIS A 177 -23.36 -0.19 -1.16
N GLU A 178 -22.80 -1.04 -0.29
CA GLU A 178 -22.65 -0.77 1.15
C GLU A 178 -21.35 -0.01 1.46
N ILE A 179 -20.41 0.02 0.51
CA ILE A 179 -19.13 0.73 0.64
C ILE A 179 -19.40 2.23 0.65
N ARG A 180 -19.05 2.88 1.75
CA ARG A 180 -19.15 4.34 1.85
C ARG A 180 -17.86 4.97 1.37
N LEU A 181 -18.00 6.02 0.57
CA LEU A 181 -16.88 6.85 0.12
C LEU A 181 -16.02 7.36 1.28
N ARG A 182 -16.63 7.65 2.44
CA ARG A 182 -15.90 8.07 3.66
C ARG A 182 -14.86 7.02 4.09
N ASP A 183 -15.22 5.74 4.04
CA ASP A 183 -14.33 4.66 4.47
C ASP A 183 -13.17 4.51 3.48
N VAL A 184 -13.44 4.66 2.18
CA VAL A 184 -12.40 4.70 1.13
C VAL A 184 -11.43 5.85 1.35
N ILE A 185 -11.93 7.06 1.61
CA ILE A 185 -11.10 8.24 1.90
C ILE A 185 -10.29 8.04 3.19
N CYS A 186 -10.86 7.36 4.20
CA CYS A 186 -10.12 7.01 5.41
C CYS A 186 -8.90 6.13 5.10
N VAL A 187 -9.11 5.04 4.36
CA VAL A 187 -8.02 4.13 3.95
C VAL A 187 -7.00 4.88 3.08
N ALA A 188 -7.46 5.76 2.17
CA ALA A 188 -6.59 6.59 1.36
C ALA A 188 -5.65 7.46 2.21
N ASN A 189 -6.18 8.15 3.23
CA ASN A 189 -5.36 8.97 4.13
C ASN A 189 -4.33 8.13 4.89
N LYS A 190 -4.69 6.92 5.36
CA LYS A 190 -3.72 6.02 6.00
C LYS A 190 -2.60 5.60 5.04
N ILE A 191 -2.91 5.31 3.77
CA ILE A 191 -1.90 4.99 2.75
C ILE A 191 -0.99 6.20 2.48
N VAL A 192 -1.55 7.40 2.36
CA VAL A 192 -0.79 8.64 2.21
C VAL A 192 0.17 8.82 3.38
N ASP A 193 -0.32 8.65 4.60
CA ASP A 193 0.49 8.76 5.81
C ASP A 193 1.62 7.71 5.82
N ILE A 194 1.36 6.48 5.38
CA ILE A 194 2.42 5.46 5.20
C ILE A 194 3.49 5.97 4.25
N LEU A 195 3.11 6.44 3.06
CA LEU A 195 4.05 6.87 2.02
C LEU A 195 4.88 8.07 2.45
N MET A 196 4.23 9.14 2.92
CA MET A 196 4.93 10.35 3.36
C MET A 196 5.92 10.04 4.48
N ASN A 197 5.48 9.30 5.51
CA ASN A 197 6.34 8.98 6.63
C ASN A 197 7.43 7.97 6.27
N SER A 198 7.17 7.01 5.38
CA SER A 198 8.20 6.04 4.95
C SER A 198 9.32 6.70 4.16
N VAL A 199 9.05 7.81 3.45
CA VAL A 199 10.10 8.56 2.74
C VAL A 199 10.79 9.58 3.66
N GLU A 200 10.05 10.27 4.53
CA GLU A 200 10.64 11.23 5.48
C GLU A 200 11.50 10.56 6.58
N SER A 201 11.24 9.28 6.84
CA SER A 201 11.86 8.51 7.92
C SER A 201 13.31 8.12 7.63
N TYR A 202 14.22 9.05 7.89
CA TYR A 202 15.37 8.83 8.79
C TYR A 202 15.76 10.13 9.56
N LYS A 203 15.06 11.26 9.39
CA LYS A 203 15.41 12.53 10.06
C LYS A 203 14.83 12.72 11.46
N SER A 204 13.81 11.95 11.88
CA SER A 204 13.06 12.22 13.14
C SER A 204 12.81 11.02 14.08
N ILE A 205 13.26 9.80 13.75
CA ILE A 205 12.99 8.60 14.59
C ILE A 205 13.53 8.72 16.04
N TYR A 206 14.35 9.74 16.33
CA TYR A 206 14.85 10.04 17.68
C TYR A 206 14.19 11.22 18.41
N LEU A 207 13.30 12.01 17.79
CA LEU A 207 12.92 13.33 18.33
C LEU A 207 11.40 13.57 18.42
N HIS A 208 10.69 12.67 19.10
CA HIS A 208 9.65 12.98 20.11
C HIS A 208 8.50 11.96 20.09
N LYS A 209 8.38 11.25 21.22
CA LYS A 209 7.29 10.32 21.54
C LYS A 209 5.91 11.00 21.52
N ASP A 210 5.88 12.32 21.68
CA ASP A 210 4.68 13.15 21.70
C ASP A 210 4.11 13.38 20.28
N ASP A 211 4.97 13.51 19.26
CA ASP A 211 4.54 13.62 17.87
C ASP A 211 3.94 12.29 17.37
N MET A 212 4.50 11.15 17.80
CA MET A 212 3.91 9.83 17.53
C MET A 212 2.53 9.65 18.17
N LEU A 213 2.36 10.08 19.43
CA LEU A 213 1.06 10.06 20.09
C LEU A 213 0.08 10.99 19.36
N SER A 214 0.53 12.14 18.85
CA SER A 214 -0.31 13.05 18.06
C SER A 214 -0.74 12.43 16.72
N PHE A 215 0.16 11.72 16.03
CA PHE A 215 -0.09 11.02 14.77
C PHE A 215 -1.08 9.86 14.94
N MET A 216 -0.88 9.03 15.96
CA MET A 216 -1.83 7.96 16.33
C MET A 216 -3.20 8.55 16.69
N ASN A 217 -3.23 9.66 17.44
CA ASN A 217 -4.47 10.34 17.78
C ASN A 217 -5.12 11.09 16.60
N HIS A 218 -4.41 11.44 15.53
CA HIS A 218 -5.00 12.12 14.36
C HIS A 218 -5.58 11.12 13.37
N SER A 219 -4.84 10.05 13.07
CA SER A 219 -5.27 8.98 12.15
C SER A 219 -6.46 8.16 12.67
N ASP A 220 -6.61 8.01 13.99
CA ASP A 220 -7.75 7.32 14.59
C ASP A 220 -9.00 8.21 14.78
N ARG A 221 -8.85 9.56 14.87
CA ARG A 221 -9.98 10.47 15.15
C ARG A 221 -10.82 10.86 13.94
N ASP A 222 -10.25 10.81 12.73
CA ASP A 222 -10.96 11.31 11.55
C ASP A 222 -11.88 10.26 10.89
N CYS A 223 -11.67 8.98 11.19
CA CYS A 223 -12.45 7.88 10.61
C CYS A 223 -13.50 7.29 11.55
N LEU A 224 -13.32 7.39 12.87
CA LEU A 224 -14.23 6.81 13.86
C LEU A 224 -15.22 7.85 14.39
N LYS A 225 -16.32 8.04 13.65
CA LYS A 225 -17.60 8.52 14.19
C LYS A 225 -18.77 7.86 13.47
#